data_AF-A0A7Y9HWP1-F1
#
_entry.id   AF-A0A7Y9HWP1-F1
#
_cell.length_a   1.000
_cell.length_b   1.000
_cell.length_c   1.000
_cell.angle_alpha   90.00
_cell.angle_beta   90.00
_cell.angle_gamma   90.00
#
_symmetry.space_group_name_H-M   'P 1'
#
loop_
_entity.id
_entity.type
_entity.pdbx_description
1 polymer ?
#
loop_
_entity_poly.entity_id
_entity_poly.type
_entity_poly.pdbx_seq_one_letter_code
_entity_poly.pdbx_strand_id
1 'polypeptide(L)'
;MNTSLQHAFNLTDGKHSITITSIDSKMAASCLSENGNYRLTEGGLNLGDIQFDEQMDYWIYNGQTEFTRDELITIADFIKHQQNKAA
;
A
#
# COMPACT_ATOMS: atom_id res chain seq x y z
N MET A 1 8.92 3.51 -14.96
CA MET A 1 9.82 2.86 -13.98
C MET A 1 8.99 2.69 -12.73
N ASN A 2 8.76 1.46 -12.27
CA ASN A 2 7.98 1.24 -11.06
C ASN A 2 8.87 1.59 -9.86
N THR A 3 8.47 2.58 -9.07
CA THR A 3 9.16 2.90 -7.82
C THR A 3 8.75 1.88 -6.77
N SER A 4 9.73 1.23 -6.14
CA SER A 4 9.53 0.35 -5.00
C SER A 4 10.27 0.88 -3.77
N LEU A 5 9.64 0.72 -2.60
CA LEU A 5 10.15 1.11 -1.29
C LEU A 5 10.03 -0.07 -0.35
N GLN A 6 11.14 -0.49 0.25
CA GLN A 6 11.12 -1.52 1.28
C GLN A 6 11.13 -0.87 2.67
N HIS A 7 10.25 -1.34 3.55
CA HIS A 7 10.19 -0.89 4.93
C HIS A 7 9.96 -2.06 5.89
N ALA A 8 10.59 -1.98 7.06
CA ALA A 8 10.39 -2.96 8.11
C ALA A 8 9.31 -2.48 9.08
N PHE A 9 8.15 -3.13 9.06
CA PHE A 9 7.04 -2.87 9.98
C PHE A 9 7.16 -3.80 11.19
N ASN A 10 6.84 -3.27 12.37
CA ASN A 10 6.64 -4.10 13.57
C ASN A 10 5.13 -4.31 13.70
N LEU A 11 4.66 -5.46 13.21
CA LEU A 11 3.27 -5.89 13.24
C LEU A 11 3.01 -6.77 14.47
N THR A 12 1.79 -7.26 14.64
CA THR A 12 1.38 -7.97 15.86
C THR A 12 2.07 -9.31 16.07
N ASP A 13 2.40 -10.00 14.98
CA ASP A 13 3.07 -11.30 14.95
C ASP A 13 4.60 -11.19 14.83
N GLY A 14 5.12 -10.00 14.50
CA GLY A 14 6.55 -9.74 14.54
C GLY A 14 7.01 -8.65 13.58
N LYS A 15 8.27 -8.74 13.17
CA LYS A 15 8.88 -7.78 12.26
C LYS A 15 8.75 -8.27 10.82
N HIS A 16 8.07 -7.50 9.98
CA HIS A 16 7.81 -7.81 8.57
C HIS A 16 8.55 -6.83 7.66
N SER A 17 9.26 -7.35 6.65
CA SER A 17 10.01 -6.55 5.68
C SER A 17 9.22 -6.44 4.38
N ILE A 18 8.27 -5.50 4.37
CA ILE A 18 7.31 -5.33 3.28
C ILE A 18 7.90 -4.40 2.23
N THR A 19 7.83 -4.85 0.98
CA THR A 19 8.15 -4.07 -0.22
C THR A 19 6.87 -3.52 -0.80
N ILE A 20 6.79 -2.19 -0.87
CA ILE A 20 5.67 -1.43 -1.41
C ILE A 20 6.06 -1.03 -2.83
N THR A 21 5.32 -1.48 -3.84
CA THR A 21 5.58 -1.16 -5.25
C THR A 21 4.41 -0.36 -5.82
N SER A 22 4.69 0.83 -6.36
CA SER A 22 3.69 1.58 -7.11
C SER A 22 3.36 0.85 -8.41
N ILE A 23 2.09 0.52 -8.62
CA ILE A 23 1.57 -0.05 -9.86
C ILE A 23 0.84 1.09 -10.57
N ASP A 24 1.27 1.45 -11.78
CA ASP A 24 0.82 2.61 -12.57
C ASP A 24 -0.65 3.04 -12.37
N SER A 25 -0.83 4.36 -12.17
CA SER A 25 -2.08 5.08 -11.90
C SER A 25 -2.99 5.30 -13.13
N LYS A 26 -3.20 4.28 -13.98
CA LYS A 26 -4.07 4.37 -15.17
C LYS A 26 -4.86 3.08 -15.46
N MET A 27 -6.01 2.94 -14.84
CA MET A 27 -7.18 2.18 -15.26
C MET A 27 -8.47 2.93 -14.90
N ALA A 28 -8.79 3.93 -15.73
CA ALA A 28 -10.10 4.55 -15.75
C ALA A 28 -11.22 3.51 -15.90
N ALA A 29 -12.18 3.51 -14.97
CA ALA A 29 -13.60 3.81 -15.23
C ALA A 29 -14.48 3.18 -14.15
N SER A 30 -15.20 4.05 -13.44
CA SER A 30 -16.28 3.78 -12.49
C SER A 30 -15.85 3.61 -11.01
N CYS A 31 -16.06 4.70 -10.27
CA CYS A 31 -16.23 4.86 -8.81
C CYS A 31 -15.09 5.36 -7.91
N LEU A 32 -13.80 5.32 -8.24
CA LEU A 32 -12.76 6.00 -7.45
C LEU A 32 -11.62 6.36 -8.40
N SER A 33 -11.38 7.63 -8.66
CA SER A 33 -10.30 8.06 -9.55
C SER A 33 -8.92 7.87 -8.89
N GLU A 34 -7.97 7.44 -9.71
CA GLU A 34 -6.78 6.68 -9.30
C GLU A 34 -5.56 7.58 -9.05
N ASN A 35 -5.16 7.75 -7.78
CA ASN A 35 -3.85 8.37 -7.45
C ASN A 35 -2.89 7.45 -6.67
N GLY A 36 -3.20 6.17 -6.43
CA GLY A 36 -2.19 5.31 -5.83
C GLY A 36 -2.62 3.87 -5.61
N ASN A 37 -2.25 3.00 -6.55
CA ASN A 37 -2.29 1.55 -6.35
C ASN A 37 -0.90 1.08 -5.92
N TYR A 38 -0.84 0.45 -4.75
CA TYR A 38 0.41 -0.03 -4.16
C TYR A 38 0.32 -1.52 -3.88
N ARG A 39 1.21 -2.29 -4.50
CA ARG A 39 1.37 -3.71 -4.17
C ARG A 39 2.27 -3.89 -2.97
N LEU A 40 1.83 -4.74 -2.04
CA LEU A 40 2.60 -5.18 -0.90
C LEU A 40 3.17 -6.57 -1.19
N THR A 41 4.48 -6.73 -1.06
CA THR A 41 5.13 -8.04 -1.15
C THR A 41 6.11 -8.26 0.00
N GLU A 42 6.26 -9.50 0.45
CA GLU A 42 7.25 -9.89 1.45
C GLU A 42 7.89 -11.21 1.05
N GLY A 43 9.22 -11.25 0.96
CA GLY A 43 9.94 -12.49 0.59
C GLY A 43 9.53 -13.10 -0.75
N GLY A 44 8.91 -12.33 -1.65
CA GLY A 44 8.34 -12.81 -2.92
C GLY A 44 6.87 -13.24 -2.85
N LEU A 45 6.25 -13.25 -1.67
CA LEU A 45 4.82 -13.46 -1.51
C LEU A 45 4.06 -12.16 -1.81
N ASN A 46 2.97 -12.27 -2.56
CA ASN A 46 2.04 -11.16 -2.75
C ASN A 46 1.11 -11.10 -1.55
N LEU A 47 1.24 -10.02 -0.76
CA LEU A 47 0.41 -9.79 0.41
C LEU A 47 -0.90 -9.10 0.02
N GLY A 48 -0.97 -8.48 -1.15
CA GLY A 48 -2.15 -7.78 -1.64
C GLY A 48 -1.85 -6.35 -2.07
N ASP A 49 -2.91 -5.63 -2.40
CA ASP A 49 -2.83 -4.28 -2.94
C ASP A 49 -3.59 -3.29 -2.04
N ILE A 50 -3.00 -2.12 -1.78
CA ILE A 50 -3.69 -0.97 -1.18
C ILE A 50 -3.98 0.04 -2.28
N GLN A 51 -5.25 0.37 -2.46
CA GLN A 51 -5.73 1.36 -3.40
C GLN A 51 -6.24 2.58 -2.63
N PHE A 52 -5.62 3.74 -2.86
CA PHE A 52 -6.07 5.02 -2.34
C PHE A 52 -7.04 5.71 -3.30
N ASP A 53 -7.93 6.53 -2.75
CA ASP A 53 -8.66 7.54 -3.53
C ASP A 53 -7.73 8.69 -3.96
N GLU A 54 -8.27 9.65 -4.72
CA GLU A 54 -7.50 10.78 -5.25
C GLU A 54 -6.79 11.61 -4.16
N GLN A 55 -7.41 11.69 -2.97
CA GLN A 55 -6.96 12.53 -1.85
C GLN A 55 -6.12 11.75 -0.82
N MET A 56 -5.95 10.44 -1.03
CA MET A 56 -5.37 9.51 -0.06
C MET A 56 -6.04 9.56 1.33
N ASP A 57 -7.30 9.94 1.39
CA ASP A 57 -8.08 10.00 2.63
C ASP A 57 -8.84 8.70 2.88
N TYR A 58 -9.16 7.99 1.80
CA TYR A 58 -9.74 6.65 1.85
C TYR A 58 -8.85 5.66 1.14
N TRP A 59 -8.86 4.43 1.65
CA TRP A 59 -8.16 3.33 1.02
C TRP A 59 -8.94 2.03 1.16
N ILE A 60 -8.73 1.14 0.21
CA ILE A 60 -9.24 -0.22 0.20
C ILE A 60 -8.04 -1.14 0.14
N TYR A 61 -8.06 -2.20 0.94
CA TYR A 61 -7.09 -3.26 0.87
C TYR A 61 -7.71 -4.48 0.18
N ASN A 62 -7.05 -4.92 -0.89
CA ASN A 62 -7.41 -6.06 -1.71
C ASN A 62 -6.29 -7.10 -1.59
N GLY A 63 -6.35 -7.94 -0.56
CA GLY A 63 -5.38 -9.00 -0.34
C GLY A 63 -6.00 -10.25 0.24
N GLN A 64 -5.22 -11.33 0.23
CA GLN A 64 -5.64 -12.62 0.79
C GLN A 64 -4.93 -12.93 2.11
N THR A 65 -4.08 -12.03 2.61
CA THR A 65 -3.38 -12.23 3.87
C THR A 65 -4.17 -11.68 5.06
N GLU A 66 -3.99 -12.32 6.21
CA GLU A 66 -4.68 -12.01 7.46
C GLU A 66 -4.09 -10.78 8.18
N PHE A 67 -3.94 -9.66 7.47
CA PHE A 67 -3.61 -8.42 8.17
C PHE A 67 -4.82 -7.94 8.97
N THR A 68 -4.55 -7.56 10.22
CA THR A 68 -5.52 -6.84 11.03
C THR A 68 -5.75 -5.44 10.47
N ARG A 69 -6.88 -4.83 10.85
CA ARG A 69 -7.20 -3.47 10.44
C ARG A 69 -6.13 -2.46 10.86
N ASP A 70 -5.57 -2.59 12.06
CA ASP A 70 -4.59 -1.65 12.62
C ASP A 70 -3.24 -1.74 11.90
N GLU A 71 -2.85 -2.94 11.46
CA GLU A 71 -1.65 -3.16 10.64
C GLU A 71 -1.82 -2.53 9.25
N LEU A 72 -2.99 -2.71 8.64
CA LEU A 72 -3.30 -2.08 7.36
C LEU A 72 -3.33 -0.55 7.47
N ILE A 73 -3.87 0.01 8.56
CA ILE A 73 -3.80 1.45 8.84
C ILE A 73 -2.34 1.91 8.92
N THR A 74 -1.51 1.19 9.66
CA THR A 74 -0.08 1.52 9.83
C THR A 74 0.66 1.54 8.49
N ILE A 75 0.41 0.54 7.64
CA ILE A 75 1.03 0.46 6.31
C ILE A 75 0.50 1.58 5.41
N ALA A 76 -0.81 1.81 5.38
CA ALA A 76 -1.43 2.85 4.57
C ALA A 76 -0.94 4.25 4.95
N ASP A 77 -0.87 4.54 6.26
CA ASP A 77 -0.35 5.81 6.78
C ASP A 77 1.11 6.01 6.39
N PHE A 78 1.93 4.96 6.46
CA PHE A 78 3.32 5.04 6.01
C PHE A 78 3.42 5.43 4.53
N ILE A 79 2.61 4.79 3.66
CA ILE A 79 2.57 5.10 2.23
C ILE A 79 2.19 6.56 1.98
N LYS A 80 1.14 7.06 2.65
CA LYS A 80 0.69 8.46 2.56
C LYS A 80 1.80 9.44 2.96
N HIS A 81 2.51 9.18 4.05
CA HIS A 81 3.58 10.05 4.52
C HIS A 81 4.82 10.07 3.62
N GLN A 82 5.13 8.95 2.94
CA GLN A 82 6.26 8.91 2.00
C GLN A 82 5.99 9.72 0.74
N GLN A 83 4.75 9.72 0.23
CA GLN A 83 4.36 10.58 -0.89
C GLN A 83 4.47 12.06 -0.53
N ASN A 84 4.02 12.46 0.65
CA ASN A 84 4.09 13.85 1.10
C ASN A 84 5.52 14.36 1.33
N LYS A 85 6.51 13.48 1.51
CA LYS A 85 7.93 13.85 1.61
C LYS A 85 8.62 14.00 0.24
N ALA A 86 8.04 13.44 -0.81
CA ALA A 86 8.58 13.47 -2.16
C ALA A 86 8.05 14.65 -3.01
N ALA A 87 7.08 15.41 -2.48
CA ALA A 87 6.52 16.65 -3.05
C ALA A 87 7.16 17.89 -2.42
#